data_AF-A0A1V5PH37-F1
#
_entry.id   AF-A0A1V5PH37-F1
#
_cell.length_a   1.000
_cell.length_b   1.000
_cell.length_c   1.000
_cell.angle_alpha   90.00
_cell.angle_beta   90.00
_cell.angle_gamma   90.00
#
_symmetry.space_group_name_H-M   'P 1'
#
loop_
_entity.id
_entity.type
_entity.pdbx_description
1 polymer ?
#
loop_
_entity_poly.entity_id
_entity_poly.type
_entity_poly.pdbx_seq_one_letter_code
_entity_poly.pdbx_strand_id
1 'polypeptide(L)'
;MTELGEMVRLFAPLQRVDDEARMVYGVFVSDTPVQEYGDTQVVLDWEATRVAVDAWRAWGNIREMHGLVAAGVAREIDLDEEHHVGRVGAYIVDDPAWKKVKAGVYKGYSVGLNPRKWEISDDRSEPVRVTDYEIVEVSLVDRPKDPTSVIEVWRVSGADAAEFVAAPETVPETVVEEVASAAQEEGGATVVLQRVWELAMGDTALPEVPEEALALLRAALTPVAEEPATEPEPIAEPQVPAEFQRALEAQVTFSATLQAHGTTLEAQATQIVELQEELQRLAQALSVALERVQQLEQTPVQPSVQRRGEPEVDLPARIAALERVIRAQKLTPETPEVRELARLYQRQRMQ
;
A
#
# COMPACT_ATOMS: atom_id res chain seq x y z
N MET A 1 -4.11 30.81 -44.67
CA MET A 1 -4.38 29.58 -43.90
C MET A 1 -3.13 29.32 -43.10
N THR A 2 -3.18 29.58 -41.80
CA THR A 2 -2.02 29.47 -40.90
C THR A 2 -2.02 28.04 -40.36
N GLU A 3 -1.02 27.25 -40.72
CA GLU A 3 -0.79 25.93 -40.14
C GLU A 3 -0.47 26.12 -38.65
N LEU A 4 -1.38 25.65 -37.79
CA LEU A 4 -1.13 25.52 -36.37
C LEU A 4 -0.18 24.33 -36.20
N GLY A 5 1.08 24.62 -35.88
CA GLY A 5 2.09 23.61 -35.57
C GLY A 5 1.56 22.64 -34.52
N GLU A 6 1.63 21.35 -34.85
CA GLU A 6 1.14 20.28 -33.98
C GLU A 6 2.03 20.20 -32.72
N MET A 7 1.42 20.42 -31.56
CA MET A 7 2.10 20.40 -30.27
C MET A 7 2.36 18.93 -29.87
N VAL A 8 3.51 18.38 -30.26
CA VAL A 8 3.94 17.06 -29.81
C VAL A 8 4.33 17.14 -28.34
N ARG A 9 3.51 16.56 -27.46
CA ARG A 9 3.82 16.38 -26.04
C ARG A 9 4.52 15.03 -25.87
N LEU A 10 5.85 15.03 -25.87
CA LEU A 10 6.63 13.87 -25.43
C LEU A 10 6.52 13.77 -23.90
N PHE A 11 5.78 12.78 -23.42
CA PHE A 11 5.85 12.33 -22.03
C PHE A 11 6.94 11.28 -21.94
N ALA A 12 8.13 11.68 -21.50
CA ALA A 12 9.17 10.74 -21.10
C ALA A 12 9.04 10.52 -19.59
N PRO A 13 8.71 9.31 -19.11
CA PRO A 13 8.83 9.01 -17.69
C PRO A 13 10.32 9.12 -17.35
N LEU A 14 10.72 10.18 -16.64
CA LEU A 14 12.11 10.40 -16.28
C LEU A 14 12.63 9.36 -15.26
N GLN A 15 11.81 8.41 -14.83
CA GLN A 15 12.15 7.39 -13.85
C GLN A 15 13.25 6.46 -14.36
N ARG A 16 14.18 6.07 -13.48
CA ARG A 16 15.24 5.09 -13.71
C ARG A 16 14.61 3.71 -13.74
N VAL A 17 14.01 3.42 -14.89
CA VAL A 17 13.34 2.17 -15.21
C VAL A 17 14.04 1.56 -16.41
N ASP A 18 14.41 0.29 -16.31
CA ASP A 18 14.88 -0.51 -17.44
C ASP A 18 13.70 -1.31 -17.97
N ASP A 19 13.20 -0.93 -19.14
CA ASP A 19 11.98 -1.48 -19.69
C ASP A 19 12.13 -2.94 -20.14
N GLU A 20 13.32 -3.31 -20.62
CA GLU A 20 13.64 -4.66 -21.10
C GLU A 20 13.87 -5.60 -19.93
N ALA A 21 14.64 -5.15 -18.93
CA ALA A 21 14.93 -5.94 -17.74
C ALA A 21 13.81 -5.90 -16.69
N ARG A 22 12.79 -5.04 -16.87
CA ARG A 22 11.75 -4.71 -15.88
C ARG A 22 12.31 -4.31 -14.51
N MET A 23 13.37 -3.52 -14.52
CA MET A 23 14.04 -3.05 -13.31
C MET A 23 13.58 -1.65 -12.93
N VAL A 24 13.36 -1.43 -11.63
CA VAL A 24 13.01 -0.12 -11.06
C VAL A 24 14.00 0.24 -9.97
N TYR A 25 14.68 1.37 -10.13
CA TYR A 25 15.71 1.80 -9.20
C TYR A 25 15.21 2.97 -8.35
N GLY A 26 15.55 2.98 -7.07
CA GLY A 26 15.10 4.03 -6.15
C GLY A 26 15.72 3.94 -4.77
N VAL A 27 15.54 5.01 -4.00
CA VAL A 27 15.79 5.01 -2.56
C VAL A 27 14.62 4.31 -1.87
N PHE A 28 14.90 3.42 -0.92
CA PHE A 28 13.88 2.73 -0.15
C PHE A 28 13.95 2.96 1.36
N VAL A 29 15.08 3.48 1.84
CA VAL A 29 15.29 3.80 3.26
C VAL A 29 16.37 4.87 3.41
N SER A 30 16.21 5.73 4.41
CA SER A 30 17.22 6.70 4.86
C SER A 30 17.09 6.93 6.37
N ASP A 31 18.04 7.67 6.96
CA ASP A 31 17.93 8.18 8.33
C ASP A 31 17.24 9.56 8.41
N THR A 32 16.47 9.93 7.39
CA THR A 32 15.66 11.15 7.41
C THR A 32 14.53 11.01 8.44
N PRO A 33 14.37 11.96 9.39
CA PRO A 33 13.23 11.94 10.30
C PRO A 33 11.90 12.08 9.57
N VAL A 34 10.97 11.16 9.82
CA VAL A 34 9.63 11.13 9.23
C VAL A 34 8.55 11.31 10.29
N GLN A 35 7.42 11.91 9.92
CA GLN A 35 6.32 12.10 10.85
C GLN A 35 5.46 10.83 10.94
N GLU A 36 5.31 10.26 12.13
CA GLU A 36 4.67 8.95 12.35
C GLU A 36 3.41 9.05 13.21
N TYR A 37 3.52 9.67 14.38
CA TYR A 37 2.47 9.70 15.40
C TYR A 37 2.07 11.15 15.72
N GLY A 38 1.18 11.71 14.91
CA GLY A 38 0.79 13.12 15.01
C GLY A 38 2.00 14.01 14.72
N ASP A 39 2.40 14.84 15.69
CA ASP A 39 3.56 15.73 15.54
C ASP A 39 4.91 15.05 15.85
N THR A 40 4.90 13.76 16.21
CA THR A 40 6.13 13.02 16.58
C THR A 40 6.92 12.60 15.34
N GLN A 41 8.17 13.05 15.27
CA GLN A 41 9.13 12.56 14.27
C GLN A 41 9.76 11.26 14.75
N VAL A 42 9.96 10.34 13.83
CA VAL A 42 10.65 9.07 14.02
C VAL A 42 11.82 9.01 13.05
N VAL A 43 12.98 8.59 13.53
CA VAL A 43 14.18 8.38 12.73
C VAL A 43 14.65 6.94 12.87
N LEU A 44 15.08 6.34 11.77
CA LEU A 44 15.69 5.01 11.79
C LEU A 44 17.19 5.17 12.07
N ASP A 45 17.70 4.43 13.04
CA ASP A 45 19.13 4.42 13.28
C ASP A 45 19.87 3.73 12.13
N TRP A 46 20.98 4.30 11.67
CA TRP A 46 21.69 3.78 10.49
C TRP A 46 22.33 2.41 10.74
N GLU A 47 22.87 2.17 11.93
CA GLU A 47 23.46 0.87 12.26
C GLU A 47 22.37 -0.20 12.36
N ALA A 48 21.21 0.14 12.94
CA ALA A 48 20.03 -0.71 12.92
C ALA A 48 19.52 -0.98 11.49
N THR A 49 19.58 0.04 10.62
CA THR A 49 19.23 -0.06 9.20
C THR A 49 20.11 -1.08 8.49
N ARG A 50 21.42 -0.99 8.69
CA ARG A 50 22.40 -1.92 8.10
C ARG A 50 22.08 -3.37 8.46
N VAL A 51 21.87 -3.65 9.74
CA VAL A 51 21.51 -4.99 10.23
C VAL A 51 20.17 -5.48 9.66
N ALA A 52 19.16 -4.61 9.63
CA ALA A 52 17.84 -4.96 9.13
C ALA A 52 17.84 -5.23 7.62
N VAL A 53 18.58 -4.44 6.84
CA VAL A 53 18.76 -4.64 5.40
C VAL A 53 19.53 -5.92 5.13
N ASP A 54 20.64 -6.16 5.84
CA ASP A 54 21.46 -7.38 5.72
C ASP A 54 20.62 -8.64 5.91
N ALA A 55 19.77 -8.66 6.95
CA ALA A 55 18.82 -9.74 7.15
C ALA A 55 17.85 -9.82 5.97
N TRP A 56 17.20 -8.69 5.62
CA TRP A 56 16.16 -8.63 4.60
C TRP A 56 16.59 -9.09 3.20
N ARG A 57 17.86 -8.91 2.83
CA ARG A 57 18.42 -9.27 1.52
C ARG A 57 18.13 -10.72 1.11
N ALA A 58 18.02 -11.63 2.08
CA ALA A 58 17.73 -13.04 1.81
C ALA A 58 16.34 -13.28 1.21
N TRP A 59 15.38 -12.38 1.48
CA TRP A 59 14.01 -12.45 0.94
C TRP A 59 13.81 -11.45 -0.19
N GLY A 60 14.27 -10.20 -0.02
CA GLY A 60 14.20 -9.17 -1.05
C GLY A 60 12.79 -8.90 -1.57
N ASN A 61 11.74 -9.17 -0.78
CA ASN A 61 10.37 -9.16 -1.26
C ASN A 61 9.89 -7.73 -1.59
N ILE A 62 9.40 -7.54 -2.81
CA ILE A 62 8.80 -6.28 -3.26
C ILE A 62 7.28 -6.44 -3.36
N ARG A 63 6.54 -5.55 -2.70
CA ARG A 63 5.07 -5.55 -2.66
C ARG A 63 4.46 -4.35 -3.37
N GLU A 64 3.15 -4.40 -3.54
CA GLU A 64 2.36 -3.28 -4.04
C GLU A 64 1.63 -2.59 -2.87
N MET A 65 1.86 -1.28 -2.65
CA MET A 65 1.08 -0.43 -1.73
C MET A 65 0.93 -0.97 -0.29
N HIS A 66 1.95 -1.62 0.26
CA HIS A 66 1.92 -2.33 1.55
C HIS A 66 0.88 -3.48 1.62
N GLY A 67 0.22 -3.79 0.50
CA GLY A 67 -0.75 -4.85 0.38
C GLY A 67 -0.10 -6.23 0.33
N LEU A 68 -0.92 -7.27 0.46
CA LEU A 68 -0.48 -8.67 0.35
C LEU A 68 -0.35 -9.12 -1.11
N VAL A 69 0.21 -8.25 -1.95
CA VAL A 69 0.41 -8.47 -3.39
C VAL A 69 1.91 -8.42 -3.65
N ALA A 70 2.49 -9.55 -4.07
CA ALA A 70 3.89 -9.61 -4.47
C ALA A 70 4.05 -9.01 -5.87
N ALA A 71 4.78 -7.89 -5.96
CA ALA A 71 5.04 -7.19 -7.22
C ALA A 71 6.36 -7.65 -7.87
N GLY A 72 7.34 -8.06 -7.05
CA GLY A 72 8.67 -8.34 -7.53
C GLY A 72 9.67 -8.77 -6.45
N VAL A 73 10.95 -8.66 -6.79
CA VAL A 73 12.06 -8.99 -5.91
C VAL A 73 13.22 -8.01 -6.10
N ALA A 74 13.86 -7.60 -5.01
CA ALA A 74 15.10 -6.84 -5.03
C ALA A 74 16.22 -7.70 -5.64
N ARG A 75 16.92 -7.14 -6.63
CA ARG A 75 18.09 -7.76 -7.27
C ARG A 75 19.38 -7.04 -6.88
N GLU A 76 19.30 -5.74 -6.68
CA GLU A 76 20.42 -4.89 -6.32
C GLU A 76 20.08 -4.12 -5.06
N ILE A 77 21.04 -4.04 -4.14
CA ILE A 77 20.91 -3.27 -2.90
C ILE A 77 22.26 -2.60 -2.67
N ASP A 78 22.22 -1.27 -2.54
CA ASP A 78 23.38 -0.43 -2.27
C ASP A 78 23.12 0.38 -1.00
N LEU A 79 24.14 0.46 -0.12
CA LEU A 79 24.08 1.24 1.11
C LEU A 79 25.16 2.31 1.05
N ASP A 80 24.72 3.56 0.98
CA ASP A 80 25.57 4.74 0.99
C ASP A 80 25.88 5.11 2.43
N GLU A 81 27.02 4.61 2.93
CA GLU A 81 27.46 4.81 4.31
C GLU A 81 27.79 6.28 4.64
N GLU A 82 28.09 7.11 3.64
CA GLU A 82 28.41 8.52 3.85
C GLU A 82 27.14 9.36 4.01
N HIS A 83 26.12 9.07 3.20
CA HIS A 83 24.87 9.84 3.18
C HIS A 83 23.73 9.17 3.95
N HIS A 84 23.94 7.97 4.50
CA HIS A 84 22.94 7.15 5.18
C HIS A 84 21.69 6.90 4.31
N VAL A 85 21.91 6.46 3.07
CA VAL A 85 20.86 6.19 2.09
C VAL A 85 20.94 4.75 1.58
N GLY A 86 19.83 4.02 1.63
CA GLY A 86 19.68 2.69 1.03
C GLY A 86 18.96 2.76 -0.31
N ARG A 87 19.60 2.22 -1.36
CA ARG A 87 19.05 2.12 -2.71
C ARG A 87 18.75 0.67 -3.08
N VAL A 88 17.70 0.49 -3.87
CA VAL A 88 17.27 -0.82 -4.37
C VAL A 88 17.04 -0.77 -5.87
N GLY A 89 17.52 -1.78 -6.57
CA GLY A 89 17.09 -2.15 -7.92
C GLY A 89 16.16 -3.36 -7.83
N ALA A 90 14.88 -3.16 -8.10
CA ALA A 90 13.87 -4.21 -8.01
C ALA A 90 13.45 -4.72 -9.39
N TYR A 91 13.43 -6.03 -9.56
CA TYR A 91 12.80 -6.69 -10.70
C TYR A 91 11.29 -6.81 -10.45
N ILE A 92 10.48 -6.21 -11.33
CA ILE A 92 9.02 -6.23 -11.22
C ILE A 92 8.45 -7.26 -12.18
N VAL A 93 7.97 -8.38 -11.62
CA VAL A 93 7.41 -9.49 -12.39
C VAL A 93 5.92 -9.31 -12.67
N ASP A 94 5.21 -8.63 -11.77
CA ASP A 94 3.76 -8.47 -11.84
C ASP A 94 3.36 -7.45 -12.93
N ASP A 95 2.59 -7.89 -13.92
CA ASP A 95 2.19 -7.07 -15.07
C ASP A 95 1.34 -5.85 -14.67
N PRO A 96 0.32 -5.95 -13.78
CA PRO A 96 -0.39 -4.79 -13.25
C PRO A 96 0.54 -3.77 -12.56
N ALA A 97 1.41 -4.21 -11.65
CA ALA A 97 2.36 -3.32 -10.97
C ALA A 97 3.32 -2.66 -11.97
N TRP A 98 3.83 -3.42 -12.93
CA TRP A 98 4.70 -2.93 -14.00
C TRP A 98 4.03 -1.85 -14.86
N LYS A 99 2.76 -2.05 -15.25
CA LYS A 99 1.99 -1.03 -15.98
C LYS A 99 1.85 0.26 -15.18
N LYS A 100 1.67 0.18 -13.86
CA LYS A 100 1.57 1.33 -12.97
C LYS A 100 2.91 2.04 -12.79
N VAL A 101 4.03 1.30 -12.72
CA VAL A 101 5.38 1.88 -12.79
C VAL A 101 5.55 2.67 -14.08
N LYS A 102 5.30 2.07 -15.24
CA LYS A 102 5.48 2.74 -16.55
C LYS A 102 4.56 3.94 -16.75
N ALA A 103 3.35 3.88 -16.19
CA ALA A 103 2.43 5.01 -16.18
C ALA A 103 2.82 6.10 -15.17
N GLY A 104 3.88 5.89 -14.38
CA GLY A 104 4.33 6.80 -13.34
C GLY A 104 3.35 6.93 -12.17
N VAL A 105 2.49 5.94 -11.92
CA VAL A 105 1.58 5.93 -10.78
C VAL A 105 2.38 5.79 -9.49
N TYR A 106 3.33 4.85 -9.47
CA TYR A 106 4.26 4.73 -8.36
C TYR A 106 5.35 5.78 -8.46
N LYS A 107 5.60 6.45 -7.34
CA LYS A 107 6.55 7.55 -7.22
C LYS A 107 7.80 7.16 -6.44
N GLY A 108 7.74 6.07 -5.68
CA GLY A 108 8.82 5.69 -4.79
C GLY A 108 8.64 4.31 -4.18
N TYR A 109 9.53 4.04 -3.24
CA TYR A 109 9.47 2.89 -2.37
C TYR A 109 9.03 3.31 -0.97
N SER A 110 8.52 2.36 -0.20
CA SER A 110 8.27 2.54 1.22
C SER A 110 8.61 1.25 1.94
N VAL A 111 9.38 1.36 3.02
CA VAL A 111 9.79 0.22 3.83
C VAL A 111 8.73 -0.09 4.89
N GLY A 112 8.26 -1.33 4.91
CA GLY A 112 7.42 -1.87 5.98
C GLY A 112 8.31 -2.50 7.05
N LEU A 113 8.21 -2.01 8.27
CA LEU A 113 9.10 -2.36 9.37
C LEU A 113 8.35 -2.85 10.62
N ASN A 114 9.03 -3.65 11.43
CA ASN A 114 8.59 -4.10 12.73
C ASN A 114 9.59 -3.64 13.82
N PRO A 115 9.35 -2.48 14.46
CA PRO A 115 10.20 -1.96 15.52
C PRO A 115 10.21 -2.85 16.76
N ARG A 116 11.39 -3.07 17.33
CA ARG A 116 11.58 -3.85 18.57
C ARG A 116 12.13 -3.02 19.72
N LYS A 117 12.98 -2.02 19.43
CA LYS A 117 13.50 -1.08 20.43
C LYS A 117 13.45 0.35 19.93
N TRP A 118 13.18 1.24 20.88
CA TRP A 118 13.02 2.66 20.67
C TRP A 118 13.86 3.40 21.71
N GLU A 119 14.49 4.48 21.29
CA GLU A 119 15.12 5.47 22.15
C GLU A 119 14.28 6.75 22.08
N ILE A 120 13.76 7.16 23.22
CA ILE A 120 12.90 8.32 23.37
C ILE A 120 13.68 9.34 24.21
N SER A 121 13.95 10.50 23.64
CA SER A 121 14.57 11.62 24.36
C SER A 121 13.58 12.25 25.34
N ASP A 122 14.12 12.83 26.42
CA ASP A 122 13.34 13.68 27.33
C ASP A 122 12.90 14.98 26.65
N ASP A 123 13.65 15.42 25.63
CA ASP A 123 13.27 16.56 24.77
C ASP A 123 12.33 16.10 23.65
N ARG A 124 11.07 16.54 23.72
CA ARG A 124 10.03 16.20 22.74
C ARG A 124 10.23 16.82 21.36
N SER A 125 11.20 17.72 21.20
CA SER A 125 11.58 18.26 19.89
C SER A 125 12.55 17.34 19.14
N GLU A 126 13.22 16.41 19.83
CA GLU A 126 14.09 15.42 19.20
C GLU A 126 13.26 14.27 18.60
N PRO A 127 13.64 13.77 17.42
CA PRO A 127 13.00 12.59 16.85
C PRO A 127 13.16 11.36 17.74
N VAL A 128 12.11 10.54 17.83
CA VAL A 128 12.20 9.21 18.44
C VAL A 128 13.04 8.32 17.53
N ARG A 129 14.06 7.67 18.08
CA ARG A 129 14.97 6.82 17.31
C ARG A 129 14.60 5.35 17.41
N VAL A 130 14.53 4.65 16.29
CA VAL A 130 14.37 3.19 16.26
C VAL A 130 15.74 2.54 16.13
N THR A 131 16.19 1.83 17.18
CA THR A 131 17.54 1.25 17.25
C THR A 131 17.59 -0.27 17.06
N ASP A 132 16.43 -0.91 16.93
CA ASP A 132 16.33 -2.34 16.62
C ASP A 132 14.99 -2.59 15.93
N TYR A 133 15.03 -3.11 14.71
CA TYR A 133 13.84 -3.43 13.92
C TYR A 133 14.10 -4.49 12.86
N GLU A 134 13.03 -5.01 12.30
CA GLU A 134 13.04 -5.96 11.19
C GLU A 134 12.39 -5.30 9.97
N ILE A 135 12.97 -5.44 8.78
CA ILE A 135 12.26 -5.10 7.54
C ILE A 135 11.36 -6.28 7.18
N VAL A 136 10.06 -6.02 7.14
CA VAL A 136 9.03 -7.00 6.78
C VAL A 136 8.85 -7.05 5.27
N GLU A 137 8.94 -5.89 4.62
CA GLU A 137 8.77 -5.73 3.18
C GLU A 137 9.27 -4.37 2.68
N VAL A 138 9.48 -4.27 1.37
CA VAL A 138 9.61 -3.00 0.65
C VAL A 138 8.52 -2.95 -0.41
N SER A 139 7.80 -1.83 -0.54
CA SER A 139 6.67 -1.68 -1.44
C SER A 139 6.89 -0.60 -2.49
N LEU A 140 6.40 -0.84 -3.71
CA LEU A 140 6.10 0.23 -4.65
C LEU A 140 4.89 1.03 -4.14
N VAL A 141 5.03 2.36 -4.04
CA VAL A 141 3.98 3.23 -3.52
C VAL A 141 3.78 4.49 -4.36
N ASP A 142 2.56 5.03 -4.33
CA ASP A 142 2.21 6.31 -4.95
C ASP A 142 2.75 7.51 -4.14
N ARG A 143 2.85 7.35 -2.82
CA ARG A 143 3.40 8.33 -1.89
C ARG A 143 4.21 7.64 -0.79
N PRO A 144 5.54 7.69 -0.88
CA PRO A 144 6.44 7.27 0.19
C PRO A 144 6.15 7.98 1.51
N LYS A 145 6.34 7.24 2.61
CA LYS A 145 6.32 7.83 3.94
C LYS A 145 7.56 8.67 4.19
N ASP A 146 8.72 8.13 3.84
CA ASP A 146 9.98 8.87 3.75
C ASP A 146 9.98 9.65 2.42
N PRO A 147 9.94 11.00 2.45
CA PRO A 147 9.93 11.81 1.23
C PRO A 147 11.16 11.63 0.34
N THR A 148 12.26 11.09 0.88
CA THR A 148 13.50 10.83 0.12
C THR A 148 13.47 9.49 -0.62
N SER A 149 12.55 8.58 -0.25
CA SER A 149 12.42 7.24 -0.82
C SER A 149 11.71 7.23 -2.18
N VAL A 150 12.27 7.95 -3.15
CA VAL A 150 11.72 8.14 -4.50
C VAL A 150 12.35 7.19 -5.52
N ILE A 151 11.61 6.87 -6.59
CA ILE A 151 12.18 6.22 -7.78
C ILE A 151 13.17 7.20 -8.40
N GLU A 152 14.39 6.73 -8.64
CA GLU A 152 15.47 7.54 -9.20
C GLU A 152 15.11 8.02 -10.60
N VAL A 153 15.86 9.00 -11.10
CA VAL A 153 15.55 9.69 -12.37
C VAL A 153 16.77 9.55 -13.29
N TRP A 154 16.59 9.16 -14.56
CA TRP A 154 17.68 9.18 -15.54
C TRP A 154 18.08 10.64 -15.81
N ARG A 155 19.35 10.99 -15.55
CA ARG A 155 19.89 12.32 -15.86
C ARG A 155 20.20 12.40 -17.35
N VAL A 156 19.59 13.34 -18.06
CA VAL A 156 20.02 13.72 -19.43
C VAL A 156 21.30 14.55 -19.29
N SER A 157 22.42 14.04 -19.79
CA SER A 157 23.69 14.79 -19.86
C SER A 157 23.57 15.88 -20.93
N GLY A 158 23.66 17.15 -20.52
CA GLY A 158 23.60 18.31 -21.43
C GLY A 158 23.05 19.62 -20.85
N ALA A 159 22.58 19.64 -19.60
CA ALA A 159 22.23 20.89 -18.91
C ALA A 159 23.23 21.15 -17.77
N ASP A 160 23.98 22.25 -17.90
CA ASP A 160 24.90 22.74 -16.89
C ASP A 160 24.20 22.90 -15.53
N ALA A 161 24.58 22.05 -14.58
CA ALA A 161 24.52 22.33 -13.16
C ALA A 161 25.88 21.90 -12.59
N ALA A 162 26.60 22.91 -12.12
CA ALA A 162 27.98 22.85 -11.66
C ALA A 162 28.20 21.82 -10.53
N GLU A 163 29.41 21.25 -10.58
CA GLU A 163 30.16 20.53 -9.54
C GLU A 163 29.52 19.26 -8.94
N PHE A 164 30.01 18.08 -9.37
CA PHE A 164 30.66 17.08 -8.50
C PHE A 164 31.45 16.08 -9.38
N VAL A 165 32.53 15.53 -8.83
CA VAL A 165 33.78 15.15 -9.52
C VAL A 165 33.80 13.69 -10.03
N ALA A 166 34.21 13.55 -11.30
CA ALA A 166 34.97 12.51 -12.02
C ALA A 166 34.50 11.02 -12.08
N ALA A 167 34.36 10.58 -13.34
CA ALA A 167 34.26 9.21 -13.88
C ALA A 167 35.62 8.44 -13.89
N PRO A 168 35.69 7.17 -14.38
CA PRO A 168 35.76 6.87 -15.83
C PRO A 168 34.98 5.59 -16.31
N GLU A 169 34.25 5.64 -17.45
CA GLU A 169 34.54 5.09 -18.82
C GLU A 169 33.94 3.67 -19.10
N THR A 170 33.33 3.27 -20.24
CA THR A 170 33.08 3.83 -21.60
C THR A 170 32.03 2.98 -22.37
N VAL A 171 31.24 3.61 -23.26
CA VAL A 171 30.81 3.07 -24.59
C VAL A 171 30.91 4.24 -25.59
N PRO A 172 31.46 4.05 -26.81
CA PRO A 172 31.88 5.16 -27.67
C PRO A 172 30.73 6.04 -28.19
N GLU A 173 30.86 7.35 -27.97
CA GLU A 173 29.94 8.44 -28.37
C GLU A 173 29.67 8.51 -29.87
N THR A 174 30.49 7.90 -30.71
CA THR A 174 30.46 8.05 -32.17
C THR A 174 29.17 7.50 -32.81
N VAL A 175 28.53 6.49 -32.19
CA VAL A 175 27.28 5.91 -32.71
C VAL A 175 26.08 6.82 -32.43
N VAL A 176 26.15 7.64 -31.38
CA VAL A 176 25.04 8.50 -30.95
C VAL A 176 25.00 9.79 -31.76
N GLU A 177 26.17 10.32 -32.15
CA GLU A 177 26.27 11.52 -32.98
C GLU A 177 25.80 11.31 -34.42
N GLU A 178 26.11 10.15 -35.04
CA GLU A 178 25.70 9.88 -36.43
C GLU A 178 24.17 9.78 -36.59
N VAL A 179 23.48 9.18 -35.62
CA VAL A 179 22.02 8.99 -35.66
C VAL A 179 21.28 10.31 -35.38
N ALA A 180 21.84 11.16 -34.53
CA ALA A 180 21.31 12.49 -34.24
C ALA A 180 21.49 13.48 -35.41
N SER A 181 22.61 13.37 -36.13
CA SER A 181 22.88 14.18 -37.33
C SER A 181 21.96 13.80 -38.49
N ALA A 182 21.73 12.51 -38.72
CA ALA A 182 20.90 12.02 -39.83
C ALA A 182 19.42 12.44 -39.73
N ALA A 183 18.91 12.66 -38.52
CA ALA A 183 17.52 13.06 -38.29
C ALA A 183 17.23 14.53 -38.67
N GLN A 184 18.26 15.35 -38.89
CA GLN A 184 18.14 16.79 -39.18
C GLN A 184 18.19 17.16 -40.67
N GLU A 185 18.42 16.20 -41.58
CA GLU A 185 18.47 16.44 -43.03
C GLU A 185 17.12 16.10 -43.73
N GLU A 186 16.83 16.75 -44.87
CA GLU A 186 15.69 16.38 -45.73
C GLU A 186 15.88 14.93 -46.22
N GLY A 187 15.05 14.02 -45.71
CA GLY A 187 15.21 12.58 -45.92
C GLY A 187 15.61 11.79 -44.66
N GLY A 188 15.78 12.45 -43.51
CA GLY A 188 16.15 11.80 -42.23
C GLY A 188 15.20 10.69 -41.78
N ALA A 189 13.91 10.78 -42.13
CA ALA A 189 12.96 9.70 -41.91
C ALA A 189 13.34 8.41 -42.66
N THR A 190 13.88 8.54 -43.89
CA THR A 190 14.36 7.40 -44.70
C THR A 190 15.62 6.79 -44.09
N VAL A 191 16.53 7.62 -43.57
CA VAL A 191 17.77 7.15 -42.92
C VAL A 191 17.47 6.43 -41.61
N VAL A 192 16.56 6.97 -40.79
CA VAL A 192 16.09 6.31 -39.57
C VAL A 192 15.39 4.99 -39.91
N LEU A 193 14.53 4.95 -40.93
CA LEU A 193 13.87 3.71 -41.38
C LEU A 193 14.88 2.66 -41.84
N GLN A 194 15.89 3.06 -42.62
CA GLN A 194 16.92 2.15 -43.10
C GLN A 194 17.75 1.58 -41.94
N ARG A 195 18.07 2.40 -40.94
CA ARG A 195 18.84 1.96 -39.77
C ARG A 195 18.04 1.06 -38.82
N VAL A 196 16.77 1.40 -38.59
CA VAL A 196 15.85 0.56 -37.81
C VAL A 196 15.62 -0.79 -38.52
N TRP A 197 15.52 -0.77 -39.85
CA TRP A 197 15.38 -1.99 -40.65
C TRP A 197 16.61 -2.89 -40.56
N GLU A 198 17.81 -2.34 -40.74
CA GLU A 198 19.06 -3.10 -40.62
C GLU A 198 19.23 -3.72 -39.21
N LEU A 199 18.85 -2.98 -38.16
CA LEU A 199 18.89 -3.47 -36.78
C LEU A 199 17.89 -4.61 -36.53
N ALA A 200 16.68 -4.51 -37.09
CA ALA A 200 15.61 -5.47 -36.83
C ALA A 200 15.65 -6.70 -37.76
N MET A 201 16.09 -6.50 -39.01
CA MET A 201 16.00 -7.49 -40.10
C MET A 201 17.36 -7.84 -40.71
N GLY A 202 18.47 -7.31 -40.19
CA GLY A 202 19.84 -7.56 -40.68
C GLY A 202 20.09 -7.01 -42.09
N ASP A 203 20.95 -7.67 -42.86
CA ASP A 203 21.34 -7.30 -44.23
C ASP A 203 20.22 -7.50 -45.29
N THR A 204 18.96 -7.52 -44.87
CA THR A 204 17.83 -7.70 -45.79
C THR A 204 17.48 -6.38 -46.48
N ALA A 205 17.03 -6.47 -47.74
CA ALA A 205 16.70 -5.30 -48.53
C ALA A 205 15.50 -4.53 -47.93
N LEU A 206 15.68 -3.24 -47.67
CA LEU A 206 14.63 -2.33 -47.24
C LEU A 206 13.59 -2.19 -48.39
N PRO A 207 12.29 -2.43 -48.13
CA PRO A 207 11.24 -2.18 -49.10
C PRO A 207 11.20 -0.71 -49.54
N GLU A 208 11.00 -0.46 -50.84
CA GLU A 208 10.95 0.89 -51.40
C GLU A 208 9.74 1.70 -50.88
N VAL A 209 8.71 1.01 -50.39
CA VAL A 209 7.49 1.61 -49.82
C VAL A 209 7.60 1.61 -48.28
N PRO A 210 7.64 2.79 -47.62
CA PRO A 210 7.86 2.89 -46.17
C PRO A 210 6.78 2.20 -45.33
N GLU A 211 5.53 2.19 -45.79
CA GLU A 211 4.42 1.51 -45.10
C GLU A 211 4.59 -0.03 -45.11
N GLU A 212 5.16 -0.58 -46.17
CA GLU A 212 5.43 -2.02 -46.29
C GLU A 212 6.60 -2.44 -45.38
N ALA A 213 7.64 -1.59 -45.29
CA ALA A 213 8.72 -1.76 -44.32
C ALA A 213 8.20 -1.70 -42.87
N LEU A 214 7.33 -0.75 -42.55
CA LEU A 214 6.72 -0.68 -41.22
C LEU A 214 5.82 -1.88 -40.92
N ALA A 215 5.09 -2.41 -41.91
CA ALA A 215 4.25 -3.59 -41.74
C ALA A 215 5.09 -4.85 -41.44
N LEU A 216 6.22 -5.03 -42.13
CA LEU A 216 7.14 -6.15 -41.90
C LEU A 216 7.85 -6.05 -40.54
N LEU A 217 8.27 -4.85 -40.13
CA LEU A 217 8.84 -4.62 -38.79
C LEU A 217 7.81 -4.95 -37.70
N ARG A 218 6.55 -4.58 -37.89
CA ARG A 218 5.47 -4.94 -36.96
C ARG A 218 5.20 -6.44 -36.94
N ALA A 219 5.25 -7.10 -38.10
CA ALA A 219 5.09 -8.55 -38.20
C ALA A 219 6.24 -9.30 -37.49
N ALA A 220 7.48 -8.83 -37.63
CA ALA A 220 8.65 -9.39 -36.95
C ALA A 220 8.60 -9.25 -35.41
N LEU A 221 7.92 -8.20 -34.92
CA LEU A 221 7.69 -7.95 -33.49
C LEU A 221 6.44 -8.67 -32.94
N THR A 222 5.68 -9.36 -33.81
CA THR A 222 4.54 -10.18 -33.39
C THR A 222 5.06 -11.58 -33.10
N PRO A 223 4.88 -12.13 -31.88
CA PRO A 223 5.35 -13.48 -31.58
C PRO A 223 4.68 -14.46 -32.53
N VAL A 224 5.51 -15.23 -33.25
CA VAL A 224 5.04 -16.26 -34.19
C VAL A 224 4.19 -17.24 -33.41
N ALA A 225 2.88 -17.23 -33.64
CA ALA A 225 2.03 -18.36 -33.33
C ALA A 225 2.52 -19.52 -34.21
N GLU A 226 2.96 -20.62 -33.60
CA GLU A 226 3.35 -21.82 -34.31
C GLU A 226 2.22 -22.25 -35.27
N GLU A 227 2.47 -22.14 -36.58
CA GLU A 227 1.66 -22.83 -37.58
C GLU A 227 2.06 -24.31 -37.63
N PRO A 228 1.10 -25.21 -37.94
CA PRO A 228 1.24 -26.64 -37.67
C PRO A 228 2.15 -27.30 -38.71
N ALA A 229 3.22 -27.93 -38.25
CA ALA A 229 4.01 -28.82 -39.08
C ALA A 229 3.22 -30.12 -39.37
N THR A 230 3.10 -30.40 -40.66
CA THR A 230 2.78 -31.66 -41.34
C THR A 230 2.84 -32.94 -40.50
N GLU A 231 1.78 -33.76 -40.60
CA GLU A 231 1.67 -35.12 -40.04
C GLU A 231 2.88 -36.01 -40.38
N PRO A 232 3.47 -36.68 -39.38
CA PRO A 232 4.03 -38.01 -39.55
C PRO A 232 3.21 -39.04 -38.76
N GLU A 233 3.24 -40.27 -39.28
CA GLU A 233 2.59 -41.49 -38.82
C GLU A 233 2.61 -41.76 -37.28
N PRO A 234 1.69 -42.60 -36.75
CA PRO A 234 1.39 -42.63 -35.32
C PRO A 234 2.55 -43.25 -34.54
N ILE A 235 3.27 -42.41 -33.80
CA ILE A 235 4.21 -42.82 -32.77
C ILE A 235 3.46 -42.85 -31.44
N ALA A 236 3.62 -43.94 -30.69
CA ALA A 236 2.96 -44.21 -29.42
C ALA A 236 2.97 -43.01 -28.47
N GLU A 237 1.84 -42.80 -27.77
CA GLU A 237 1.61 -41.71 -26.83
C GLU A 237 2.84 -41.42 -25.95
N PRO A 238 3.38 -40.19 -25.95
CA PRO A 238 4.48 -39.84 -25.06
C PRO A 238 3.94 -39.83 -23.64
N GLN A 239 4.45 -40.73 -22.79
CA GLN A 239 4.17 -40.68 -21.37
C GLN A 239 4.73 -39.36 -20.82
N VAL A 240 3.82 -38.49 -20.38
CA VAL A 240 4.13 -37.22 -19.74
C VAL A 240 5.10 -37.49 -18.58
N PRO A 241 6.28 -36.85 -18.54
CA PRO A 241 7.24 -37.07 -17.46
C PRO A 241 6.57 -36.87 -16.10
N ALA A 242 6.80 -37.77 -15.14
CA ALA A 242 6.15 -37.73 -13.82
C ALA A 242 6.39 -36.41 -13.04
N GLU A 243 7.39 -35.63 -13.43
CA GLU A 243 7.64 -34.28 -12.93
C GLU A 243 6.65 -33.25 -13.47
N PHE A 244 6.30 -33.35 -14.76
CA PHE A 244 5.30 -32.50 -15.39
C PHE A 244 3.88 -32.82 -14.88
N GLN A 245 3.59 -34.11 -14.65
CA GLN A 245 2.33 -34.53 -14.02
C GLN A 245 2.17 -33.93 -12.61
N ARG A 246 3.24 -34.00 -11.79
CA ARG A 246 3.27 -33.41 -10.45
C ARG A 246 3.18 -31.88 -10.47
N ALA A 247 3.79 -31.22 -11.44
CA ALA A 247 3.68 -29.78 -11.62
C ALA A 247 2.24 -29.36 -11.97
N LEU A 248 1.55 -30.13 -12.82
CA LEU A 248 0.14 -29.90 -13.15
C LEU A 248 -0.78 -30.07 -11.92
N GLU A 249 -0.57 -31.13 -11.15
CA GLU A 249 -1.33 -31.38 -9.90
C GLU A 249 -1.10 -30.28 -8.86
N ALA A 250 0.14 -29.80 -8.72
CA ALA A 250 0.47 -28.68 -7.85
C ALA A 250 -0.20 -27.38 -8.30
N GLN A 251 -0.23 -27.11 -9.61
CA GLN A 251 -0.90 -25.94 -10.19
C GLN A 251 -2.42 -25.98 -9.95
N VAL A 252 -3.06 -27.13 -10.16
CA VAL A 252 -4.50 -27.32 -9.89
C VAL A 252 -4.81 -27.12 -8.41
N THR A 253 -3.97 -27.67 -7.52
CA THR A 253 -4.13 -27.53 -6.07
C THR A 253 -3.95 -26.07 -5.61
N PHE A 254 -2.95 -25.38 -6.15
CA PHE A 254 -2.72 -23.96 -5.87
C PHE A 254 -3.89 -23.10 -6.34
N SER A 255 -4.39 -23.34 -7.56
CA SER A 255 -5.52 -22.59 -8.12
C SER A 255 -6.81 -22.82 -7.31
N ALA A 256 -7.08 -24.05 -6.86
CA ALA A 256 -8.21 -24.35 -5.98
C ALA A 256 -8.07 -23.69 -4.61
N THR A 257 -6.85 -23.62 -4.07
CA THR A 257 -6.56 -22.95 -2.79
C THR A 257 -6.77 -21.45 -2.89
N LEU A 258 -6.34 -20.81 -3.99
CA LEU A 258 -6.59 -19.39 -4.24
C LEU A 258 -8.08 -19.08 -4.38
N GLN A 259 -8.84 -19.92 -5.09
CA GLN A 259 -10.30 -19.77 -5.18
C GLN A 259 -10.97 -19.90 -3.81
N ALA A 260 -10.56 -20.86 -2.98
CA ALA A 260 -11.09 -21.01 -1.62
C ALA A 260 -10.73 -19.84 -0.69
N HIS A 261 -9.55 -19.24 -0.84
CA HIS A 261 -9.18 -18.02 -0.10
C HIS A 261 -9.95 -16.80 -0.62
N GLY A 262 -10.18 -16.70 -1.92
CA GLY A 262 -11.00 -15.65 -2.53
C GLY A 262 -12.45 -15.67 -2.01
N THR A 263 -13.09 -16.85 -1.95
CA THR A 263 -14.45 -16.98 -1.40
C THR A 263 -14.50 -16.68 0.10
N THR A 264 -13.43 -17.00 0.84
CA THR A 264 -13.31 -16.66 2.27
C THR A 264 -13.19 -15.14 2.47
N LEU A 265 -12.40 -14.45 1.63
CA LEU A 265 -12.25 -12.99 1.68
C LEU A 265 -13.56 -12.26 1.29
N GLU A 266 -14.29 -12.75 0.30
CA GLU A 266 -15.61 -12.21 -0.08
C GLU A 266 -16.65 -12.40 1.05
N ALA A 267 -16.63 -13.55 1.72
CA ALA A 267 -17.48 -13.80 2.88
C ALA A 267 -17.14 -12.87 4.05
N GLN A 268 -15.83 -12.65 4.32
CA GLN A 268 -15.37 -11.70 5.34
C GLN A 268 -15.74 -10.25 4.98
N ALA A 269 -15.62 -9.85 3.71
CA ALA A 269 -16.02 -8.53 3.25
C ALA A 269 -17.53 -8.29 3.45
N THR A 270 -18.36 -9.31 3.18
CA THR A 270 -19.81 -9.25 3.41
C THR A 270 -20.11 -9.11 4.90
N GLN A 271 -19.43 -9.87 5.76
CA GLN A 271 -19.58 -9.79 7.21
C GLN A 271 -19.16 -8.42 7.77
N ILE A 272 -18.14 -7.79 7.20
CA ILE A 272 -17.71 -6.43 7.56
C ILE A 272 -18.80 -5.41 7.19
N VAL A 273 -19.43 -5.54 6.02
CA VAL A 273 -20.54 -4.66 5.60
C VAL A 273 -21.74 -4.82 6.54
N GLU A 274 -22.12 -6.05 6.89
CA GLU A 274 -23.20 -6.30 7.85
C GLU A 274 -22.91 -5.68 9.23
N LEU A 275 -21.68 -5.82 9.74
CA LEU A 275 -21.26 -5.21 11.00
C LEU A 275 -21.28 -3.67 10.94
N GLN A 276 -20.92 -3.07 9.80
CA GLN A 276 -20.99 -1.62 9.60
C GLN A 276 -22.45 -1.13 9.63
N GLU A 277 -23.38 -1.87 9.05
CA GLU A 277 -24.81 -1.55 9.11
C GLU A 277 -25.39 -1.68 10.52
N GLU A 278 -24.97 -2.68 11.30
CA GLU A 278 -25.36 -2.83 12.71
C GLU A 278 -24.83 -1.68 13.58
N LEU A 279 -23.57 -1.29 13.38
CA LEU A 279 -22.98 -0.14 14.06
C LEU A 279 -23.73 1.16 13.74
N GLN A 280 -24.13 1.37 12.47
CA GLN A 280 -24.95 2.52 12.09
C GLN A 280 -26.33 2.50 12.76
N ARG A 281 -27.00 1.33 12.82
CA ARG A 281 -28.28 1.18 13.52
C ARG A 281 -28.15 1.50 15.02
N LEU A 282 -27.09 1.02 15.68
CA LEU A 282 -26.82 1.33 17.08
C LEU A 282 -26.53 2.82 17.30
N ALA A 283 -25.75 3.45 16.43
CA ALA A 283 -25.47 4.88 16.50
C ALA A 283 -26.76 5.72 16.36
N GLN A 284 -27.65 5.35 15.44
CA GLN A 284 -28.97 5.98 15.30
C GLN A 284 -29.84 5.79 16.55
N ALA A 285 -29.90 4.57 17.08
CA ALA A 285 -30.65 4.28 18.30
C ALA A 285 -30.12 5.10 19.50
N LEU A 286 -28.80 5.24 19.62
CA LEU A 286 -28.17 6.05 20.66
C LEU A 286 -28.49 7.55 20.48
N SER A 287 -28.46 8.06 19.25
CA SER A 287 -28.84 9.44 18.94
C SER A 287 -30.28 9.72 19.36
N VAL A 288 -31.22 8.83 19.01
CA VAL A 288 -32.63 8.95 19.38
C VAL A 288 -32.81 8.90 20.90
N ALA A 289 -32.06 8.03 21.59
CA ALA A 289 -32.09 7.95 23.05
C ALA A 289 -31.55 9.23 23.71
N LEU A 290 -30.46 9.79 23.19
CA LEU A 290 -29.88 11.07 23.64
C LEU A 290 -30.86 12.23 23.44
N GLU A 291 -31.48 12.33 22.27
CA GLU A 291 -32.53 13.32 22.01
C GLU A 291 -33.70 13.15 22.98
N ARG A 292 -34.09 11.92 23.30
CA ARG A 292 -35.16 11.65 24.25
C ARG A 292 -34.79 12.07 25.67
N VAL A 293 -33.55 11.83 26.09
CA VAL A 293 -33.03 12.28 27.40
C VAL A 293 -33.02 13.80 27.45
N GLN A 294 -32.51 14.48 26.42
CA GLN A 294 -32.52 15.95 26.35
C GLN A 294 -33.94 16.52 26.38
N GLN A 295 -34.89 15.90 25.67
CA GLN A 295 -36.31 16.28 25.75
C GLN A 295 -36.87 16.12 27.18
N LEU A 296 -36.51 15.04 27.88
CA LEU A 296 -36.94 14.82 29.26
C LEU A 296 -36.33 15.85 30.22
N GLU A 297 -35.06 16.23 30.03
CA GLU A 297 -34.39 17.28 30.80
C GLU A 297 -35.03 18.66 30.57
N GLN A 298 -35.51 18.94 29.37
CA GLN A 298 -36.18 20.19 29.01
C GLN A 298 -37.69 20.19 29.30
N THR A 299 -38.27 19.03 29.59
CA THR A 299 -39.69 18.94 29.97
C THR A 299 -39.84 19.49 31.38
N PRO A 300 -40.59 20.59 31.59
CA PRO A 300 -40.81 21.10 32.93
C PRO A 300 -41.52 20.01 33.75
N VAL A 301 -40.91 19.65 34.89
CA VAL A 301 -41.52 18.74 35.86
C VAL A 301 -42.86 19.36 36.23
N GLN A 302 -43.97 18.73 35.80
CA GLN A 302 -45.27 19.13 36.32
C GLN A 302 -45.18 19.00 37.83
N PRO A 303 -45.45 20.07 38.61
CA PRO A 303 -45.48 19.94 40.05
C PRO A 303 -46.48 18.84 40.33
N SER A 304 -46.04 17.80 41.04
CA SER A 304 -46.88 16.72 41.49
C SER A 304 -48.17 17.34 41.99
N VAL A 305 -49.29 17.05 41.30
CA VAL A 305 -50.61 17.41 41.78
C VAL A 305 -50.63 16.93 43.23
N GLN A 306 -50.62 17.87 44.17
CA GLN A 306 -50.79 17.54 45.57
C GLN A 306 -52.15 16.88 45.64
N ARG A 307 -52.15 15.54 45.70
CA ARG A 307 -53.32 14.82 46.18
C ARG A 307 -53.51 15.31 47.60
N ARG A 308 -54.51 16.17 47.74
CA ARG A 308 -55.02 16.66 49.02
C ARG A 308 -55.26 15.45 49.93
N GLY A 309 -54.44 15.29 50.96
CA GLY A 309 -54.67 14.37 52.07
C GLY A 309 -53.92 13.03 52.05
N GLU A 310 -52.59 13.04 52.03
CA GLU A 310 -51.82 11.93 52.62
C GLU A 310 -51.30 12.39 53.99
N PRO A 311 -51.47 11.59 55.06
CA PRO A 311 -51.05 11.99 56.40
C PRO A 311 -49.53 12.16 56.42
N GLU A 312 -49.05 13.21 57.07
CA GLU A 312 -47.62 13.43 57.30
C GLU A 312 -47.08 12.24 58.09
N VAL A 313 -46.48 11.29 57.37
CA VAL A 313 -45.92 10.08 57.98
C VAL A 313 -44.70 10.51 58.77
N ASP A 314 -44.77 10.37 60.09
CA ASP A 314 -43.64 10.54 61.00
C ASP A 314 -42.48 9.64 60.53
N LEU A 315 -41.53 10.26 59.83
CA LEU A 315 -40.40 9.62 59.15
C LEU A 315 -39.59 8.75 60.14
N PRO A 316 -39.19 9.27 61.32
CA PRO A 316 -38.60 8.46 62.39
C PRO A 316 -39.40 7.20 62.76
N ALA A 317 -40.71 7.32 62.94
CA ALA A 317 -41.55 6.19 63.33
C ALA A 317 -41.65 5.12 62.23
N ARG A 318 -41.73 5.53 60.96
CA ARG A 318 -41.81 4.63 59.81
C ARG A 318 -40.50 3.88 59.56
N ILE A 319 -39.37 4.58 59.69
CA ILE A 319 -38.03 3.97 59.61
C ILE A 319 -37.88 2.90 60.70
N ALA A 320 -38.19 3.24 61.96
CA ALA A 320 -38.08 2.30 63.07
C ALA A 320 -39.00 1.07 62.93
N ALA A 321 -40.18 1.22 62.32
CA ALA A 321 -41.08 0.12 62.04
C ALA A 321 -40.52 -0.84 60.97
N LEU A 322 -39.97 -0.30 59.88
CA LEU A 322 -39.37 -1.09 58.79
C LEU A 322 -38.12 -1.82 59.25
N GLU A 323 -37.24 -1.17 60.02
CA GLU A 323 -36.06 -1.82 60.60
C GLU A 323 -36.45 -3.02 61.48
N ARG A 324 -37.52 -2.87 62.27
CA ARG A 324 -38.02 -3.95 63.14
C ARG A 324 -38.52 -5.14 62.33
N VAL A 325 -39.29 -4.90 61.27
CA VAL A 325 -39.82 -5.96 60.39
C VAL A 325 -38.69 -6.66 59.64
N ILE A 326 -37.75 -5.91 59.07
CA ILE A 326 -36.60 -6.45 58.34
C ILE A 326 -35.73 -7.31 59.26
N ARG A 327 -35.46 -6.86 60.49
CA ARG A 327 -34.69 -7.64 61.47
C ARG A 327 -35.44 -8.87 61.95
N ALA A 328 -36.74 -8.76 62.21
CA ALA A 328 -37.55 -9.89 62.70
C ALA A 328 -37.71 -10.99 61.65
N GLN A 329 -37.89 -10.62 60.38
CA GLN A 329 -38.14 -11.56 59.29
C GLN A 329 -36.88 -11.90 58.46
N LYS A 330 -35.72 -11.30 58.78
CA LYS A 330 -34.44 -11.46 58.08
C LYS A 330 -34.58 -11.26 56.56
N LEU A 331 -35.27 -10.19 56.18
CA LEU A 331 -35.56 -9.89 54.79
C LEU A 331 -34.28 -9.58 54.00
N THR A 332 -34.22 -10.05 52.76
CA THR A 332 -33.07 -9.86 51.88
C THR A 332 -33.10 -8.46 51.22
N PRO A 333 -31.95 -7.95 50.73
CA PRO A 333 -31.86 -6.58 50.19
C PRO A 333 -32.81 -6.27 49.02
N GLU A 334 -33.26 -7.31 48.32
CA GLU A 334 -34.14 -7.18 47.17
C GLU A 334 -35.63 -7.00 47.55
N THR A 335 -35.99 -7.16 48.84
CA THR A 335 -37.39 -7.05 49.23
C THR A 335 -37.86 -5.59 49.23
N PRO A 336 -39.16 -5.37 48.96
CA PRO A 336 -39.73 -4.02 48.89
C PRO A 336 -39.47 -3.19 50.16
N GLU A 337 -39.50 -3.83 51.34
CA GLU A 337 -39.31 -3.19 52.65
C GLU A 337 -37.89 -2.65 52.82
N VAL A 338 -36.87 -3.40 52.38
CA VAL A 338 -35.46 -2.97 52.47
C VAL A 338 -35.19 -1.84 51.48
N ARG A 339 -35.78 -1.90 50.29
CA ARG A 339 -35.70 -0.82 49.30
C ARG A 339 -36.43 0.44 49.75
N GLU A 340 -37.58 0.30 50.40
CA GLU A 340 -38.33 1.41 51.00
C GLU A 340 -37.53 2.07 52.13
N LEU A 341 -36.93 1.27 53.03
CA LEU A 341 -36.06 1.77 54.10
C LEU A 341 -34.86 2.57 53.54
N ALA A 342 -34.21 2.08 52.49
CA ALA A 342 -33.09 2.77 51.85
C ALA A 342 -33.51 4.14 51.25
N ARG A 343 -34.67 4.20 50.60
CA ARG A 343 -35.24 5.45 50.09
C ARG A 343 -35.58 6.44 51.20
N LEU A 344 -36.13 5.96 52.31
CA LEU A 344 -36.47 6.82 53.46
C LEU A 344 -35.21 7.40 54.13
N TYR A 345 -34.13 6.63 54.26
CA TYR A 345 -32.85 7.17 54.74
C TYR A 345 -32.23 8.20 53.80
N GLN A 346 -32.28 7.97 52.48
CA GLN A 346 -31.83 8.97 51.52
C GLN A 346 -32.63 10.27 51.62
N ARG A 347 -33.95 10.16 51.81
CA ARG A 347 -34.83 11.33 52.00
C ARG A 347 -34.53 12.08 53.29
N GLN A 348 -34.27 11.38 54.40
CA GLN A 348 -33.87 11.99 55.67
C GLN A 348 -32.52 12.70 55.58
N ARG A 349 -31.60 12.24 54.73
CA ARG A 349 -30.28 12.87 54.52
C ARG A 349 -30.34 14.13 53.66
N MET A 350 -31.39 14.28 52.86
CA MET A 350 -31.59 15.39 51.91
C MET A 350 -32.47 16.51 52.49
N GLN A 351 -33.04 16.30 53.68
CA GLN A 351 -33.69 17.31 54.51
C GLN A 351 -32.72 17.78 55.57
#